data_AF-A0A962UTZ3-F1
#
_entry.id   AF-A0A962UTZ3-F1
#
_cell.length_a   1.000
_cell.length_b   1.000
_cell.length_c   1.000
_cell.angle_alpha   90.00
_cell.angle_beta   90.00
_cell.angle_gamma   90.00
#
_symmetry.space_group_name_H-M   'P 1'
#
loop_
_entity.id
_entity.type
_entity.pdbx_description
1 polymer ?
#
loop_
_entity_poly.entity_id
_entity_poly.type
_entity_poly.pdbx_seq_one_letter_code
_entity_poly.pdbx_strand_id
1 'polypeptide(L)'
;MTFGKQLSCNILLLALALGFSVNAHAGSIRVSQESSAGAGDFDANVLGTIDPFVTALTTANYYQYGNPDAASYNGQLNGGPNAVSSQSMAFFVDAGDGLSLVVVHDNPNDGSGGNTQTRWNLSGDTAAVVVEDDPGEPTTVSGGGTQFDSSKNWLACCTDGYAIGSLDGMWELFGQFLTSPNGINSWAVIDSDGSSTSLVLDAGRRVRFDLVADVPVPAPLALLGLGLIGLVCQRSKRS
;
A
#
# COMPACT_ATOMS: atom_id res chain seq x y z
N MET A 1 -64.80 34.80 -7.61
CA MET A 1 -64.80 33.61 -6.73
C MET A 1 -64.69 32.43 -7.68
N THR A 2 -63.68 31.55 -7.67
CA THR A 2 -62.86 31.05 -6.56
C THR A 2 -61.53 30.50 -7.10
N PHE A 3 -60.47 30.78 -6.33
CA PHE A 3 -59.12 30.21 -6.27
C PHE A 3 -58.75 28.94 -7.06
N GLY A 4 -57.54 28.96 -7.64
CA GLY A 4 -56.74 27.79 -7.99
C GLY A 4 -55.24 28.10 -8.00
N LYS A 5 -54.56 27.88 -6.87
CA LYS A 5 -53.11 27.98 -6.66
C LYS A 5 -52.37 26.87 -7.44
N GLN A 6 -51.26 27.18 -8.10
CA GLN A 6 -50.17 26.22 -8.36
C GLN A 6 -48.84 26.99 -8.27
N LEU A 7 -48.17 26.91 -7.12
CA LEU A 7 -47.08 25.98 -6.78
C LEU A 7 -45.80 26.24 -7.57
N SER A 8 -44.88 26.93 -6.89
CA SER A 8 -43.47 27.14 -7.21
C SER A 8 -42.73 25.83 -7.45
N CYS A 9 -41.77 25.82 -8.38
CA CYS A 9 -40.71 24.83 -8.39
C CYS A 9 -39.36 25.52 -8.66
N ASN A 10 -38.66 25.86 -7.58
CA ASN A 10 -37.25 26.22 -7.58
C ASN A 10 -36.44 24.94 -7.79
N ILE A 11 -35.72 24.84 -8.91
CA ILE A 11 -34.78 23.78 -9.28
C ILE A 11 -33.66 24.55 -10.01
N LEU A 12 -32.38 24.53 -9.67
CA LEU A 12 -31.55 23.69 -8.82
C LEU A 12 -30.22 24.47 -8.65
N LEU A 13 -29.63 24.51 -7.44
CA LEU A 13 -28.25 24.95 -7.28
C LEU A 13 -27.33 23.95 -8.00
N LEU A 14 -26.60 24.42 -9.01
CA LEU A 14 -25.47 23.69 -9.57
C LEU A 14 -24.27 23.90 -8.64
N ALA A 15 -24.13 23.03 -7.63
CA ALA A 15 -22.92 22.96 -6.84
C ALA A 15 -21.81 22.35 -7.71
N LEU A 16 -20.94 23.21 -8.24
CA LEU A 16 -19.70 22.81 -8.88
C LEU A 16 -18.74 22.33 -7.77
N ALA A 17 -18.91 21.07 -7.36
CA ALA A 17 -17.89 20.37 -6.59
C ALA A 17 -16.69 20.17 -7.52
N LEU A 18 -15.73 21.08 -7.46
CA LEU A 18 -14.36 20.81 -7.87
C LEU A 18 -13.84 19.74 -6.90
N GLY A 19 -14.15 18.49 -7.22
CA GLY A 19 -13.60 17.34 -6.55
C GLY A 19 -12.09 17.40 -6.72
N PHE A 20 -11.38 17.63 -5.63
CA PHE A 20 -10.05 17.08 -5.52
C PHE A 20 -10.25 15.56 -5.64
N SER A 21 -9.92 15.01 -6.81
CA SER A 21 -9.72 13.58 -6.94
C SER A 21 -8.51 13.27 -6.06
N VAL A 22 -8.77 12.90 -4.82
CA VAL A 22 -7.89 11.97 -4.13
C VAL A 22 -7.87 10.74 -5.04
N ASN A 23 -6.75 10.52 -5.72
CA ASN A 23 -6.49 9.27 -6.41
C ASN A 23 -6.31 8.22 -5.32
N ALA A 24 -7.41 7.83 -4.67
CA ALA A 24 -7.41 6.66 -3.81
C ALA A 24 -7.03 5.49 -4.70
N HIS A 25 -5.93 4.83 -4.37
CA HIS A 25 -5.43 3.70 -5.13
C HIS A 25 -6.33 2.50 -4.81
N ALA A 26 -7.44 2.37 -5.53
CA ALA A 26 -8.52 1.42 -5.26
C ALA A 26 -8.18 -0.01 -5.74
N GLY A 27 -6.99 -0.52 -5.47
CA GLY A 27 -6.58 -1.86 -5.87
C GLY A 27 -5.87 -2.59 -4.75
N SER A 28 -6.27 -3.84 -4.51
CA SER A 28 -5.53 -4.75 -3.64
C SER A 28 -4.18 -5.11 -4.27
N ILE A 29 -3.19 -5.36 -3.43
CA ILE A 29 -1.82 -5.67 -3.84
C ILE A 29 -1.61 -7.17 -3.66
N ARG A 30 -1.32 -7.87 -4.75
CA ARG A 30 -0.99 -9.30 -4.72
C ARG A 30 0.37 -9.48 -4.08
N VAL A 31 0.48 -10.49 -3.23
CA VAL A 31 1.73 -10.93 -2.62
C VAL A 31 2.09 -12.30 -3.18
N SER A 32 3.29 -12.44 -3.72
CA SER A 32 3.84 -13.71 -4.18
C SER A 32 5.31 -13.81 -3.80
N GLN A 33 5.81 -15.02 -3.57
CA GLN A 33 7.21 -15.24 -3.22
C GLN A 33 7.77 -16.43 -4.01
N GLU A 34 8.99 -16.34 -4.51
CA GLU A 34 9.64 -17.49 -5.17
C GLU A 34 9.64 -18.72 -4.25
N SER A 35 9.62 -19.94 -4.80
CA SER A 35 9.74 -21.18 -4.00
C SER A 35 11.15 -21.37 -3.41
N SER A 36 12.16 -20.82 -4.06
CA SER A 36 13.56 -20.74 -3.61
C SER A 36 14.27 -19.55 -4.27
N ALA A 37 15.41 -19.11 -3.71
CA ALA A 37 16.17 -17.98 -4.24
C ALA A 37 16.48 -18.13 -5.75
N GLY A 38 15.99 -17.17 -6.54
CA GLY A 38 16.22 -17.11 -7.99
C GLY A 38 15.33 -18.01 -8.85
N ALA A 39 14.31 -18.64 -8.28
CA ALA A 39 13.41 -19.53 -9.04
C ALA A 39 12.52 -18.79 -10.06
N GLY A 40 12.15 -17.53 -9.78
CA GLY A 40 11.32 -16.70 -10.66
C GLY A 40 9.87 -17.18 -10.83
N ASP A 41 9.41 -18.11 -10.00
CA ASP A 41 8.13 -18.83 -10.13
C ASP A 41 6.98 -18.18 -9.34
N PHE A 42 6.91 -16.84 -9.35
CA PHE A 42 5.95 -16.07 -8.56
C PHE A 42 4.48 -16.42 -8.84
N ASP A 43 4.12 -16.65 -10.10
CA ASP A 43 2.74 -16.95 -10.49
C ASP A 43 2.25 -18.32 -9.96
N ALA A 44 3.17 -19.23 -9.64
CA ALA A 44 2.87 -20.51 -9.01
C ALA A 44 2.80 -20.42 -7.47
N ASN A 45 3.27 -19.32 -6.88
CA ASN A 45 3.47 -19.14 -5.44
C ASN A 45 2.82 -17.83 -4.95
N VAL A 46 1.55 -17.63 -5.33
CA VAL A 46 0.73 -16.53 -4.81
C VAL A 46 0.33 -16.83 -3.37
N LEU A 47 0.69 -15.93 -2.46
CA LEU A 47 0.41 -16.05 -1.03
C LEU A 47 -0.94 -15.42 -0.65
N GLY A 48 -1.39 -14.44 -1.42
CA GLY A 48 -2.67 -13.76 -1.21
C GLY A 48 -2.68 -12.36 -1.79
N THR A 49 -3.59 -11.54 -1.29
CA THR A 49 -3.69 -10.10 -1.55
C THR A 49 -3.74 -9.38 -0.21
N ILE A 50 -3.22 -8.16 -0.17
CA ILE A 50 -3.34 -7.24 0.96
C ILE A 50 -3.92 -5.92 0.49
N ASP A 51 -4.52 -5.17 1.41
CA ASP A 51 -4.96 -3.81 1.16
C ASP A 51 -4.00 -2.80 1.82
N PRO A 52 -3.76 -1.63 1.19
CA PRO A 52 -2.94 -0.61 1.79
C PRO A 52 -3.65 0.05 2.99
N PHE A 53 -2.87 0.47 3.98
CA PHE A 53 -3.37 1.39 5.00
C PHE A 53 -3.75 2.72 4.33
N VAL A 54 -4.87 3.33 4.70
CA VAL A 54 -5.33 4.59 4.10
C VAL A 54 -5.19 5.73 5.09
N THR A 55 -4.57 6.83 4.67
CA THR A 55 -4.40 8.02 5.52
C THR A 55 -4.41 9.33 4.71
N ALA A 56 -4.80 10.42 5.36
CA ALA A 56 -4.69 11.76 4.78
C ALA A 56 -3.31 12.41 5.04
N LEU A 57 -2.46 11.79 5.87
CA LEU A 57 -1.09 12.24 6.11
C LEU A 57 -0.21 11.95 4.89
N THR A 58 0.93 12.63 4.77
CA THR A 58 2.00 12.20 3.87
C THR A 58 2.64 10.91 4.40
N THR A 59 3.31 10.15 3.54
CA THR A 59 4.00 8.91 3.91
C THR A 59 5.00 9.16 5.05
N ALA A 60 5.76 10.26 4.98
CA ALA A 60 6.72 10.62 6.03
C ALA A 60 6.06 10.96 7.38
N ASN A 61 4.94 11.71 7.34
CA ASN A 61 4.21 12.02 8.55
C ASN A 61 3.52 10.78 9.13
N TYR A 62 3.07 9.86 8.28
CA TYR A 62 2.51 8.58 8.70
C TYR A 62 3.57 7.69 9.36
N TYR A 63 4.76 7.58 8.77
CA TYR A 63 5.89 6.82 9.31
C TYR A 63 6.34 7.32 10.69
N GLN A 64 6.37 8.64 10.86
CA GLN A 64 6.68 9.33 12.12
C GLN A 64 8.01 8.86 12.75
N TYR A 65 9.11 9.06 12.03
CA TYR A 65 10.41 8.70 12.58
C TYR A 65 10.83 9.62 13.75
N GLY A 66 11.34 9.02 14.82
CA GLY A 66 12.07 9.70 15.90
C GLY A 66 11.25 10.33 17.03
N ASN A 67 9.93 10.13 17.08
CA ASN A 67 9.09 10.63 18.17
C ASN A 67 7.80 9.81 18.33
N PRO A 68 7.46 9.30 19.54
CA PRO A 68 8.14 9.49 20.83
C PRO A 68 9.43 8.68 20.98
N ASP A 69 9.55 7.52 20.33
CA ASP A 69 10.76 6.73 20.40
C ASP A 69 11.80 7.33 19.44
N ALA A 70 12.88 7.83 20.03
CA ALA A 70 13.99 8.42 19.30
C ALA A 70 14.66 7.35 18.43
N ALA A 71 15.08 7.76 17.23
CA ALA A 71 15.68 6.87 16.25
C ALA A 71 14.83 5.61 15.97
N SER A 72 13.52 5.77 15.79
CA SER A 72 12.61 4.64 15.54
C SER A 72 11.36 5.04 14.76
N TYR A 73 10.72 4.04 14.16
CA TYR A 73 9.37 4.07 13.62
C TYR A 73 8.35 4.30 14.74
N ASN A 74 7.41 5.22 14.51
CA ASN A 74 6.29 5.47 15.43
C ASN A 74 4.94 5.53 14.72
N GLY A 75 4.84 4.97 13.51
CA GLY A 75 3.64 5.09 12.68
C GLY A 75 2.39 4.41 13.24
N GLN A 76 2.52 3.55 14.25
CA GLN A 76 1.39 3.01 15.01
C GLN A 76 0.52 4.11 15.65
N LEU A 77 1.14 5.26 15.98
CA LEU A 77 0.41 6.41 16.53
C LEU A 77 -0.45 7.13 15.47
N ASN A 78 -0.20 6.86 14.19
CA ASN A 78 -0.94 7.39 13.05
C ASN A 78 -1.84 6.35 12.37
N GLY A 79 -2.12 5.23 13.06
CA GLY A 79 -2.94 4.14 12.53
C GLY A 79 -2.20 3.14 11.65
N GLY A 80 -0.86 3.10 11.74
CA GLY A 80 -0.05 2.01 11.18
C GLY A 80 0.04 0.76 12.05
N PRO A 81 0.64 -0.31 11.54
CA PRO A 81 0.85 -1.52 12.30
C PRO A 81 1.87 -1.31 13.42
N ASN A 82 1.72 -2.04 14.53
CA ASN A 82 2.75 -2.06 15.55
C ASN A 82 4.01 -2.74 15.01
N ALA A 83 5.17 -2.17 15.30
CA ALA A 83 6.46 -2.83 15.09
C ALA A 83 6.54 -4.14 15.89
N VAL A 84 7.28 -5.12 15.36
CA VAL A 84 7.37 -6.47 15.92
C VAL A 84 8.84 -6.84 16.11
N SER A 85 9.16 -7.29 17.33
CA SER A 85 10.52 -7.64 17.72
C SER A 85 11.12 -8.72 16.80
N SER A 86 12.37 -8.52 16.39
CA SER A 86 13.13 -9.37 15.48
C SER A 86 12.42 -9.68 14.15
N GLN A 87 11.53 -8.80 13.69
CA GLN A 87 10.79 -8.97 12.44
C GLN A 87 11.08 -7.83 11.48
N SER A 88 11.26 -8.16 10.20
CA SER A 88 11.13 -7.17 9.14
C SER A 88 9.68 -7.17 8.66
N MET A 89 9.06 -6.01 8.63
CA MET A 89 7.70 -5.83 8.12
C MET A 89 7.76 -5.05 6.81
N ALA A 90 6.91 -5.44 5.87
CA ALA A 90 6.59 -4.65 4.68
C ALA A 90 5.08 -4.40 4.68
N PHE A 91 4.65 -3.18 4.41
CA PHE A 91 3.24 -2.85 4.22
C PHE A 91 3.10 -1.66 3.28
N PHE A 92 1.91 -1.43 2.77
CA PHE A 92 1.64 -0.31 1.87
C PHE A 92 0.77 0.73 2.55
N VAL A 93 1.01 2.00 2.23
CA VAL A 93 0.18 3.11 2.68
C VAL A 93 -0.27 3.94 1.48
N ASP A 94 -1.57 4.09 1.31
CA ASP A 94 -2.19 5.07 0.41
C ASP A 94 -2.33 6.39 1.19
N ALA A 95 -1.32 7.25 1.03
CA ALA A 95 -1.14 8.48 1.76
C ALA A 95 -1.55 9.70 0.90
N GLY A 96 -1.58 10.88 1.51
CA GLY A 96 -1.88 12.14 0.81
C GLY A 96 -0.87 12.52 -0.28
N ASP A 97 0.31 11.89 -0.28
CA ASP A 97 1.36 12.01 -1.29
C ASP A 97 1.48 10.78 -2.22
N GLY A 98 0.50 9.86 -2.17
CA GLY A 98 0.41 8.68 -3.05
C GLY A 98 0.66 7.37 -2.32
N LEU A 99 0.61 6.27 -3.09
CA LEU A 99 0.87 4.93 -2.58
C LEU A 99 2.37 4.74 -2.35
N SER A 100 2.75 4.24 -1.17
CA SER A 100 4.14 3.94 -0.82
C SER A 100 4.30 2.55 -0.23
N LEU A 101 5.41 1.88 -0.54
CA LEU A 101 5.89 0.74 0.25
C LEU A 101 6.61 1.29 1.48
N VAL A 102 6.27 0.77 2.65
CA VAL A 102 6.95 1.05 3.92
C VAL A 102 7.61 -0.23 4.43
N VAL A 103 8.88 -0.10 4.81
CA VAL A 103 9.66 -1.18 5.43
C VAL A 103 10.08 -0.74 6.83
N VAL A 104 9.83 -1.61 7.81
CA VAL A 104 10.24 -1.41 9.21
C VAL A 104 10.99 -2.66 9.68
N HIS A 105 12.08 -2.47 10.37
CA HIS A 105 12.91 -3.52 10.96
C HIS A 105 12.85 -3.42 12.48
N ASP A 106 12.55 -4.53 13.12
CA ASP A 106 12.55 -4.70 14.58
C ASP A 106 11.47 -3.89 15.31
N ASN A 107 11.53 -3.80 16.64
CA ASN A 107 10.61 -3.02 17.47
C ASN A 107 11.35 -2.09 18.45
N PRO A 108 10.83 -0.89 18.75
CA PRO A 108 11.48 0.01 19.71
C PRO A 108 11.61 -0.62 21.11
N ASN A 109 12.74 -0.35 21.75
CA ASN A 109 13.07 -0.69 23.15
C ASN A 109 12.92 -2.18 23.52
N ASP A 110 13.07 -3.10 22.56
CA ASP A 110 12.94 -4.54 22.83
C ASP A 110 14.25 -5.23 23.25
N GLY A 111 15.38 -4.52 23.11
CA GLY A 111 16.70 -5.01 23.47
C GLY A 111 17.43 -5.75 22.35
N SER A 112 16.83 -5.90 21.15
CA SER A 112 17.51 -6.40 19.96
C SER A 112 18.03 -5.28 19.07
N GLY A 113 19.26 -5.46 18.60
CA GLY A 113 19.83 -4.67 17.52
C GLY A 113 20.05 -5.59 16.32
N GLY A 114 20.43 -5.01 15.19
CA GLY A 114 20.59 -5.80 13.99
C GLY A 114 21.07 -5.01 12.81
N ASN A 115 21.19 -5.70 11.69
CA ASN A 115 21.45 -5.08 10.41
C ASN A 115 20.79 -5.86 9.27
N THR A 116 20.42 -5.15 8.22
CA THR A 116 19.87 -5.71 6.99
C THR A 116 20.54 -5.10 5.78
N GLN A 117 20.54 -5.85 4.69
CA GLN A 117 20.78 -5.32 3.36
C GLN A 117 19.65 -5.80 2.46
N THR A 118 18.92 -4.87 1.86
CA THR A 118 17.74 -5.16 1.05
C THR A 118 17.86 -4.52 -0.33
N ARG A 119 17.19 -5.12 -1.30
CA ARG A 119 17.02 -4.57 -2.64
C ARG A 119 15.58 -4.62 -3.04
N TRP A 120 15.10 -3.51 -3.60
CA TRP A 120 13.83 -3.43 -4.32
C TRP A 120 14.08 -3.08 -5.78
N ASN A 121 13.48 -3.82 -6.70
CA ASN A 121 13.45 -3.49 -8.12
C ASN A 121 12.01 -3.24 -8.56
N LEU A 122 11.76 -2.06 -9.10
CA LEU A 122 10.47 -1.60 -9.59
C LEU A 122 10.43 -1.70 -11.12
N SER A 123 9.33 -2.20 -11.64
CA SER A 123 9.00 -2.21 -13.07
C SER A 123 7.64 -1.60 -13.30
N GLY A 124 7.44 -0.98 -14.46
CA GLY A 124 6.19 -0.30 -14.82
C GLY A 124 6.06 1.13 -14.31
N ASP A 125 6.94 1.57 -13.42
CA ASP A 125 6.94 2.90 -12.81
C ASP A 125 8.35 3.34 -12.36
N THR A 126 8.48 4.56 -11.81
CA THR A 126 9.66 5.07 -11.10
C THR A 126 9.24 5.70 -9.78
N ALA A 127 9.99 5.45 -8.71
CA ALA A 127 9.70 6.01 -7.39
C ALA A 127 10.94 6.71 -6.78
N ALA A 128 10.73 7.38 -5.65
CA ALA A 128 11.77 7.96 -4.83
C ALA A 128 11.76 7.35 -3.42
N VAL A 129 12.84 7.58 -2.67
CA VAL A 129 12.83 7.33 -1.23
C VAL A 129 12.15 8.53 -0.58
N VAL A 130 11.03 8.29 0.11
CA VAL A 130 10.21 9.33 0.75
C VAL A 130 10.41 9.40 2.26
N VAL A 131 11.00 8.35 2.84
CA VAL A 131 11.43 8.29 4.25
C VAL A 131 12.77 7.57 4.35
N GLU A 132 13.67 8.14 5.14
CA GLU A 132 14.86 7.47 5.64
C GLU A 132 14.91 7.69 7.15
N ASP A 133 14.99 6.60 7.90
CA ASP A 133 15.06 6.64 9.36
C ASP A 133 16.35 7.31 9.81
N ASP A 134 17.51 6.70 9.58
CA ASP A 134 18.80 7.33 9.88
C ASP A 134 19.40 8.02 8.62
N PRO A 135 19.57 9.35 8.61
CA PRO A 135 20.26 10.05 7.51
C PRO A 135 21.70 9.59 7.27
N GLY A 136 22.32 8.89 8.23
CA GLY A 136 23.63 8.27 8.09
C GLY A 136 23.63 6.97 7.26
N GLU A 137 22.45 6.40 7.01
CA GLU A 137 22.27 5.08 6.39
C GLU A 137 21.33 5.14 5.18
N PRO A 138 21.75 5.85 4.10
CA PRO A 138 20.86 6.18 3.00
C PRO A 138 20.51 4.94 2.16
N THR A 139 19.29 4.94 1.64
CA THR A 139 18.86 4.03 0.59
C THR A 139 19.32 4.58 -0.75
N THR A 140 20.23 3.87 -1.41
CA THR A 140 20.76 4.27 -2.70
C THR A 140 19.73 3.99 -3.81
N VAL A 141 19.35 5.04 -4.54
CA VAL A 141 18.46 4.96 -5.69
C VAL A 141 19.27 4.92 -6.98
N SER A 142 19.00 3.94 -7.84
CA SER A 142 19.64 3.78 -9.15
C SER A 142 18.61 3.37 -10.23
N GLY A 143 19.07 3.16 -11.46
CA GLY A 143 18.18 2.81 -12.58
C GLY A 143 17.15 3.89 -12.92
N GLY A 144 17.40 5.15 -12.55
CA GLY A 144 16.45 6.25 -12.75
C GLY A 144 15.20 6.17 -11.86
N GLY A 145 15.31 5.61 -10.65
CA GLY A 145 14.17 5.44 -9.74
C GLY A 145 13.52 4.06 -9.80
N THR A 146 14.23 3.05 -10.32
CA THR A 146 13.72 1.68 -10.49
C THR A 146 14.45 0.66 -9.62
N GLN A 147 15.56 1.02 -8.99
CA GLN A 147 16.29 0.14 -8.08
C GLN A 147 16.66 0.88 -6.80
N PHE A 148 16.37 0.25 -5.67
CA PHE A 148 16.56 0.80 -4.32
C PHE A 148 17.38 -0.21 -3.51
N ASP A 149 18.60 0.15 -3.17
CA ASP A 149 19.50 -0.64 -2.33
C ASP A 149 19.61 0.01 -0.96
N SER A 150 19.25 -0.73 0.09
CA SER A 150 19.31 -0.22 1.47
C SER A 150 20.26 -1.07 2.31
N SER A 151 20.97 -0.42 3.24
CA SER A 151 21.79 -1.05 4.26
C SER A 151 21.48 -0.38 5.58
N LYS A 152 20.84 -1.12 6.48
CA LYS A 152 20.32 -0.61 7.75
C LYS A 152 21.00 -1.26 8.93
N ASN A 153 21.25 -0.50 9.99
CA ASN A 153 21.93 -0.97 11.19
C ASN A 153 21.45 -0.18 12.42
N TRP A 154 20.70 -0.87 13.28
CA TRP A 154 20.11 -0.26 14.47
C TRP A 154 20.69 -0.84 15.76
N LEU A 155 20.63 -0.01 16.80
CA LEU A 155 20.98 -0.38 18.17
C LEU A 155 19.82 -1.07 18.87
N ALA A 156 20.12 -1.71 20.01
CA ALA A 156 19.18 -2.45 20.86
C ALA A 156 17.92 -1.69 21.32
N CYS A 157 17.88 -0.37 21.15
CA CYS A 157 16.78 0.50 21.57
C CYS A 157 15.73 0.71 20.49
N CYS A 158 16.02 0.33 19.25
CA CYS A 158 15.60 1.15 18.14
C CYS A 158 15.15 0.29 16.96
N THR A 159 14.33 0.86 16.09
CA THR A 159 14.04 0.26 14.77
C THR A 159 14.90 0.92 13.70
N ASP A 160 14.82 0.37 12.50
CA ASP A 160 15.24 1.08 11.28
C ASP A 160 14.20 0.84 10.18
N GLY A 161 14.36 1.52 9.06
CA GLY A 161 13.46 1.37 7.94
C GLY A 161 13.56 2.52 6.96
N TYR A 162 12.62 2.49 6.04
CA TYR A 162 12.50 3.47 4.97
C TYR A 162 11.16 3.29 4.27
N ALA A 163 10.81 4.25 3.42
CA ALA A 163 9.65 4.14 2.53
C ALA A 163 10.01 4.56 1.10
N ILE A 164 9.43 3.85 0.13
CA ILE A 164 9.60 4.08 -1.31
C ILE A 164 8.24 4.46 -1.90
N GLY A 165 8.18 5.58 -2.60
CA GLY A 165 6.97 6.07 -3.26
C GLY A 165 7.21 7.36 -4.07
N SER A 166 6.20 7.93 -4.72
CA SER A 166 4.89 7.29 -4.97
C SER A 166 5.04 6.10 -5.93
N LEU A 167 4.12 5.15 -5.82
CA LEU A 167 3.96 4.01 -6.73
C LEU A 167 2.66 4.24 -7.51
N ASP A 168 2.80 4.60 -8.78
CA ASP A 168 1.72 5.08 -9.63
C ASP A 168 1.44 4.13 -10.80
N GLY A 169 0.17 4.02 -11.19
CA GLY A 169 -0.23 3.25 -12.37
C GLY A 169 -0.15 1.74 -12.16
N MET A 170 0.40 1.00 -13.12
CA MET A 170 0.57 -0.45 -13.04
C MET A 170 2.05 -0.76 -12.85
N TRP A 171 2.37 -1.40 -11.73
CA TRP A 171 3.76 -1.70 -11.37
C TRP A 171 3.91 -3.13 -10.84
N GLU A 172 5.15 -3.61 -10.91
CA GLU A 172 5.62 -4.79 -10.17
C GLU A 172 6.84 -4.39 -9.34
N LEU A 173 6.85 -4.76 -8.07
CA LEU A 173 7.91 -4.44 -7.12
C LEU A 173 8.48 -5.72 -6.52
N PHE A 174 9.77 -5.96 -6.76
CA PHE A 174 10.48 -7.16 -6.33
C PHE A 174 11.43 -6.85 -5.18
N GLY A 175 11.18 -7.44 -4.02
CA GLY A 175 12.00 -7.25 -2.81
C GLY A 175 12.80 -8.47 -2.42
N GLN A 176 13.98 -8.28 -1.85
CA GLN A 176 14.77 -9.35 -1.25
C GLN A 176 15.74 -8.82 -0.20
N PHE A 177 16.18 -9.71 0.67
CA PHE A 177 17.42 -9.54 1.43
C PHE A 177 18.62 -9.95 0.57
N LEU A 178 19.66 -9.14 0.52
CA LEU A 178 20.90 -9.45 -0.21
C LEU A 178 21.81 -10.41 0.57
N THR A 179 21.74 -10.35 1.89
CA THR A 179 22.46 -11.22 2.82
C THR A 179 21.52 -11.64 3.95
N SER A 180 21.84 -12.71 4.67
CA SER A 180 21.05 -13.10 5.85
C SER A 180 21.11 -11.96 6.87
N PRO A 181 19.96 -11.38 7.28
CA PRO A 181 19.98 -10.27 8.21
C PRO A 181 20.43 -10.73 9.61
N ASN A 182 20.98 -9.81 10.38
CA ASN A 182 21.26 -9.99 11.80
C ASN A 182 20.19 -9.30 12.64
N GLY A 183 19.78 -9.90 13.76
CA GLY A 183 18.72 -9.35 14.62
C GLY A 183 17.29 -9.62 14.11
N ILE A 184 17.13 -10.05 12.85
CA ILE A 184 15.82 -10.40 12.26
C ILE A 184 15.71 -11.92 12.08
N ASN A 185 14.61 -12.51 12.55
CA ASN A 185 14.31 -13.94 12.43
C ASN A 185 13.03 -14.25 11.66
N SER A 186 12.24 -13.22 11.32
CA SER A 186 11.02 -13.37 10.53
C SER A 186 10.83 -12.20 9.57
N TRP A 187 10.17 -12.46 8.45
CA TRP A 187 9.76 -11.46 7.48
C TRP A 187 8.26 -11.62 7.24
N ALA A 188 7.52 -10.51 7.24
CA ALA A 188 6.09 -10.53 7.02
C ALA A 188 5.62 -9.33 6.19
N VAL A 189 4.51 -9.55 5.49
CA VAL A 189 3.72 -8.49 4.89
C VAL A 189 2.51 -8.25 5.78
N ILE A 190 2.24 -6.98 6.11
CA ILE A 190 1.13 -6.61 6.98
C ILE A 190 0.01 -5.99 6.14
N ASP A 191 -1.21 -6.50 6.33
CA ASP A 191 -2.43 -5.99 5.72
C ASP A 191 -3.00 -4.85 6.59
N SER A 192 -3.79 -3.96 5.96
CA SER A 192 -4.49 -2.85 6.61
C SER A 192 -5.45 -3.28 7.74
N ASP A 193 -5.93 -4.52 7.72
CA ASP A 193 -6.75 -5.10 8.79
C ASP A 193 -5.94 -5.61 10.00
N GLY A 194 -4.60 -5.50 9.92
CA GLY A 194 -3.66 -5.94 10.93
C GLY A 194 -3.29 -7.44 10.86
N SER A 195 -3.85 -8.19 9.91
CA SER A 195 -3.39 -9.55 9.62
C SER A 195 -2.01 -9.53 8.95
N SER A 196 -1.32 -10.67 8.99
CA SER A 196 0.02 -10.78 8.42
C SER A 196 0.18 -12.05 7.58
N THR A 197 0.92 -11.90 6.49
CA THR A 197 1.38 -13.01 5.65
C THR A 197 2.87 -13.21 5.90
N SER A 198 3.24 -14.38 6.42
CA SER A 198 4.65 -14.72 6.63
C SER A 198 5.35 -14.98 5.29
N LEU A 199 6.53 -14.38 5.15
CA LEU A 199 7.45 -14.60 4.05
C LEU A 199 8.63 -15.43 4.55
N VAL A 200 9.16 -16.28 3.68
CA VAL A 200 10.38 -17.02 4.02
C VAL A 200 11.58 -16.07 4.01
N LEU A 201 12.30 -16.02 5.12
CA LEU A 201 13.47 -15.18 5.31
C LEU A 201 14.75 -15.89 4.83
N ASP A 202 14.93 -15.94 3.51
CA ASP A 202 16.13 -16.49 2.87
C ASP A 202 16.83 -15.41 2.03
N ALA A 203 18.15 -15.31 2.15
CA ALA A 203 18.93 -14.38 1.33
C ALA A 203 18.77 -14.69 -0.17
N GLY A 204 18.53 -13.65 -0.97
CA GLY A 204 18.31 -13.75 -2.41
C GLY A 204 16.95 -14.32 -2.83
N ARG A 205 16.08 -14.70 -1.88
CA ARG A 205 14.71 -15.13 -2.18
C ARG A 205 13.81 -13.91 -2.31
N ARG A 206 13.16 -13.78 -3.46
CA ARG A 206 12.39 -12.60 -3.80
C ARG A 206 10.91 -12.72 -3.43
N VAL A 207 10.35 -11.62 -2.95
CA VAL A 207 8.91 -11.35 -2.94
C VAL A 207 8.56 -10.46 -4.14
N ARG A 208 7.39 -10.64 -4.74
CA ARG A 208 6.81 -9.74 -5.73
C ARG A 208 5.49 -9.19 -5.19
N PHE A 209 5.37 -7.88 -5.29
CA PHE A 209 4.12 -7.14 -5.13
C PHE A 209 3.68 -6.60 -6.49
N ASP A 210 2.39 -6.69 -6.77
CA ASP A 210 1.80 -6.14 -7.98
C ASP A 210 0.33 -5.81 -7.76
N LEU A 211 -0.19 -4.81 -8.47
CA LEU A 211 -1.57 -4.40 -8.35
C LEU A 211 -2.51 -5.40 -9.02
N VAL A 212 -3.52 -5.84 -8.28
CA VAL A 212 -4.65 -6.57 -8.84
C VAL A 212 -5.67 -5.54 -9.30
N ALA A 213 -5.85 -5.44 -10.62
CA ALA A 213 -6.93 -4.63 -11.15
C ALA A 213 -8.27 -5.16 -10.63
N ASP A 214 -9.03 -4.31 -9.94
CA ASP A 214 -10.41 -4.60 -9.60
C ASP A 214 -11.16 -4.89 -10.90
N VAL A 215 -11.56 -6.15 -11.08
CA VAL A 215 -12.42 -6.54 -12.19
C VAL A 215 -13.75 -5.84 -11.93
N PRO A 216 -14.16 -4.87 -12.77
CA PRO A 216 -15.43 -4.19 -12.55
C PRO A 216 -16.51 -5.25 -12.60
N VAL A 217 -17.17 -5.52 -11.46
CA VAL A 217 -18.28 -6.46 -11.46
C VAL A 217 -19.30 -5.88 -12.43
N PRO A 218 -19.65 -6.57 -13.53
CA PRO A 218 -20.57 -6.01 -14.51
C PRO A 218 -21.88 -5.73 -13.78
N ALA A 219 -22.21 -4.45 -13.60
CA ALA A 219 -23.30 -4.00 -12.74
C ALA A 219 -24.59 -4.79 -13.08
N PRO A 220 -25.00 -5.76 -12.24
CA PRO A 220 -26.21 -6.54 -12.53
C PRO A 220 -27.45 -5.64 -12.55
N LEU A 221 -27.37 -4.48 -11.87
CA LEU A 221 -28.38 -3.44 -11.80
C LEU A 221 -28.59 -2.68 -13.13
N ALA A 222 -27.58 -2.58 -14.00
CA ALA A 222 -27.76 -1.96 -15.31
C ALA A 222 -28.60 -2.85 -16.24
N LEU A 223 -28.45 -4.19 -16.14
CA LEU A 223 -29.28 -5.14 -16.87
C LEU A 223 -30.72 -5.23 -16.33
N LEU A 224 -30.92 -5.13 -15.00
CA LEU A 224 -32.25 -5.09 -14.39
C LEU A 224 -33.00 -3.78 -14.69
N GLY A 225 -32.30 -2.64 -14.72
CA GLY A 225 -32.88 -1.33 -15.05
C GLY A 225 -33.39 -1.23 -16.48
N LEU A 226 -32.66 -1.78 -17.45
CA LEU A 226 -33.09 -1.82 -18.85
C LEU A 226 -34.24 -2.81 -19.09
N GLY A 227 -34.30 -3.91 -18.32
CA GLY A 227 -35.42 -4.86 -18.38
C GLY A 227 -36.76 -4.24 -17.93
N LEU A 228 -36.75 -3.39 -16.90
CA LEU A 228 -37.96 -2.75 -16.38
C LEU A 228 -38.48 -1.60 -17.28
N ILE A 229 -37.60 -0.83 -17.93
CA ILE A 229 -38.02 0.20 -18.89
C ILE A 229 -38.65 -0.43 -20.15
N GLY A 230 -38.12 -1.58 -20.60
CA GLY A 230 -38.71 -2.35 -21.71
C GLY A 230 -40.14 -2.84 -21.41
N LEU A 231 -40.42 -3.27 -20.18
CA LEU A 231 -41.75 -3.72 -19.75
C LEU A 231 -42.77 -2.59 -19.61
N VAL A 232 -42.33 -1.38 -19.22
CA VAL A 232 -43.22 -0.21 -19.13
C VAL A 232 -43.59 0.33 -20.53
N CYS A 233 -42.67 0.34 -21.48
CA CYS A 233 -42.97 0.77 -22.87
C CYS A 233 -43.81 -0.23 -23.67
N GLN A 234 -43.77 -1.54 -23.37
CA GLN A 234 -44.64 -2.52 -24.05
C GLN A 234 -46.10 -2.43 -23.61
N ARG A 235 -46.40 -1.87 -22.43
CA ARG A 235 -47.77 -1.77 -21.90
C ARG A 235 -48.55 -0.58 -22.44
N SER A 236 -47.90 0.43 -23.02
CA SER A 236 -48.57 1.66 -23.51
C SER A 236 -48.99 1.64 -24.99
N LYS A 237 -48.80 0.53 -25.72
CA LYS A 237 -49.24 0.37 -27.13
C LYS A 237 -50.51 -0.47 -27.30
N ARG A 238 -51.25 -0.76 -26.21
CA ARG A 238 -52.47 -1.59 -26.23
C ARG A 238 -53.76 -0.87 -25.80
N SER A 239 -53.80 0.46 -25.85
CA SER A 239 -55.01 1.26 -25.63
C SER A 239 -55.26 2.19 -26.80
#